data_AF-A0AAX3PM08-F1
#
_entry.id   AF-A0AAX3PM08-F1
#
_cell.length_a   1.000
_cell.length_b   1.000
_cell.length_c   1.000
_cell.angle_alpha   90.00
_cell.angle_beta   90.00
_cell.angle_gamma   90.00
#
_symmetry.space_group_name_H-M   'P 1'
#
loop_
_entity.id
_entity.type
_entity.pdbx_description
1 polymer ?
#
loop_
_entity_poly.entity_id
_entity_poly.type
_entity_poly.pdbx_seq_one_letter_code
_entity_poly.pdbx_strand_id
1 'polypeptide(L)'
;MILFVVICFIFLVLGLTFLMSYEIRHKTLDYLKTLLPQGKRKLASAKHFAEQMNQAASANQTQTHWHLQQWWILIAGFFLLSSILVFAFTRPIDPTKVEAEYLRKADPQIYALLNGEVLTPPPAVDESLIDAAIVQAQILERENPVPNHQFPSVNPSAIDNEGIGDQRSSFDTAMVDRKWDKMHPSYKQRLLMVFKIMKERHGYEMVLLEGYRSPERQTRLSGNTATTLAKAYQSYHQFGLAADVAFKRDGKVVISERDPWAWKGYQLYGVVAESVGLTWGGRWTRIHDYGHTEFRMPGLRKNRESAERLIAEAQGKGLMANNIDVN
;
A
#
# COMPACT_ATOMS: atom_id res chain seq x y z
N MET A 1 43.06 -20.25 23.38
CA MET A 1 41.72 -19.75 23.73
C MET A 1 41.41 -18.41 23.05
N ILE A 2 42.19 -17.36 23.27
CA ILE A 2 41.97 -16.03 22.63
C ILE A 2 42.02 -16.14 21.10
N LEU A 3 43.03 -16.82 20.54
CA LEU A 3 43.13 -17.04 19.09
C LEU A 3 41.91 -17.81 18.53
N PHE A 4 41.40 -18.79 19.27
CA PHE A 4 40.21 -19.55 18.89
C PHE A 4 38.95 -18.67 18.90
N VAL A 5 38.79 -17.83 19.93
CA VAL A 5 37.68 -16.86 20.01
C VAL A 5 37.76 -15.83 18.89
N VAL A 6 38.96 -15.31 18.58
CA VAL A 6 39.17 -14.38 17.46
C VAL A 6 38.85 -15.05 16.12
N ILE A 7 39.27 -16.29 15.92
CA ILE A 7 38.96 -17.07 14.72
C ILE A 7 37.44 -17.31 14.61
N CYS A 8 36.78 -17.70 15.70
CA CYS A 8 35.32 -17.85 15.73
C CYS A 8 34.60 -16.52 15.44
N PHE A 9 35.11 -15.40 15.94
CA PHE A 9 34.55 -14.08 15.68
C PHE A 9 34.72 -13.66 14.22
N ILE A 10 35.87 -13.92 13.61
CA ILE A 10 36.11 -13.69 12.19
C ILE A 10 35.17 -14.55 11.33
N PHE A 11 35.02 -15.84 11.64
CA PHE A 11 34.07 -16.70 10.93
C PHE A 11 32.62 -16.27 11.12
N LEU A 12 32.26 -15.75 12.29
CA LEU A 12 30.93 -15.22 12.59
C LEU A 12 30.65 -13.92 11.82
N VAL A 13 31.63 -13.00 11.76
CA VAL A 13 31.52 -11.78 10.97
C VAL A 13 31.42 -12.10 9.48
N LEU A 14 32.29 -12.97 8.96
CA LEU A 14 32.25 -13.43 7.57
C LEU A 14 30.92 -14.12 7.25
N GLY A 15 30.45 -14.99 8.14
CA GLY A 15 29.15 -15.66 8.04
C GLY A 15 27.98 -14.67 8.06
N LEU A 16 28.01 -13.65 8.93
CA LEU A 16 26.99 -12.60 8.98
C LEU A 16 26.97 -11.75 7.70
N THR A 17 28.12 -11.32 7.18
CA THR A 17 28.20 -10.62 5.89
C THR A 17 27.69 -11.48 4.74
N PHE A 18 27.98 -12.78 4.76
CA PHE A 18 27.52 -13.75 3.77
C PHE A 18 26.01 -14.00 3.85
N LEU A 19 25.44 -14.04 5.06
CA LEU A 19 24.00 -14.18 5.33
C LEU A 19 23.19 -12.89 5.08
N MET A 20 23.82 -11.72 5.19
CA MET A 20 23.20 -10.43 4.82
C MET A 20 23.01 -10.28 3.31
N SER A 21 23.74 -11.05 2.50
CA SER A 21 23.47 -11.17 1.06
C SER A 21 22.27 -12.08 0.79
N TYR A 22 21.30 -11.57 0.04
CA TYR A 22 20.04 -12.24 -0.26
C TYR A 22 20.22 -13.49 -1.14
N GLU A 23 21.03 -13.40 -2.21
CA GLU A 23 21.25 -14.50 -3.16
C GLU A 23 21.86 -15.73 -2.49
N ILE A 24 22.78 -15.48 -1.56
CA ILE A 24 23.54 -16.51 -0.87
C ILE A 24 22.64 -17.22 0.15
N ARG A 25 21.81 -16.46 0.87
CA ARG A 25 20.81 -17.00 1.80
C ARG A 25 19.87 -17.99 1.12
N HIS A 26 19.43 -17.68 -0.10
CA HIS A 26 18.50 -18.54 -0.83
C HIS A 26 19.15 -19.85 -1.31
N LYS A 27 20.37 -19.79 -1.87
CA LYS A 27 21.14 -20.99 -2.26
C LYS A 27 21.44 -21.89 -1.06
N THR A 28 21.71 -21.31 0.10
CA THR A 28 21.99 -22.06 1.33
C THR A 28 20.75 -22.80 1.84
N LEU A 29 19.56 -22.19 1.74
CA LEU A 29 18.30 -22.81 2.13
C LEU A 29 17.92 -24.01 1.25
N ASP A 30 18.17 -23.93 -0.06
CA ASP A 30 17.90 -25.05 -0.95
C ASP A 30 18.93 -26.18 -0.79
N TYR A 31 20.19 -25.86 -0.49
CA TYR A 31 21.19 -26.85 -0.11
C TYR A 31 20.86 -27.54 1.23
N LEU A 32 20.40 -26.79 2.24
CA LEU A 32 19.96 -27.33 3.54
C LEU A 32 18.78 -28.30 3.41
N LYS A 33 17.83 -28.04 2.50
CA LYS A 33 16.72 -28.94 2.21
C LYS A 33 17.18 -30.26 1.60
N THR A 34 18.30 -30.27 0.86
CA THR A 34 18.88 -31.51 0.29
C THR A 34 19.66 -32.35 1.32
N LEU A 35 19.94 -31.81 2.52
CA LEU A 35 20.75 -32.47 3.56
C LEU A 35 19.93 -33.22 4.63
N LEU A 36 18.60 -33.27 4.53
CA LEU A 36 17.72 -33.96 5.48
C LEU A 36 16.93 -35.08 4.76
N PRO A 37 17.13 -36.40 5.03
CA PRO A 37 18.22 -37.04 5.81
C PRO A 37 18.77 -38.38 5.25
N GLN A 38 20.07 -38.65 5.47
CA GLN A 38 20.58 -39.97 5.86
C GLN A 38 21.53 -39.80 7.06
N GLY A 39 21.05 -40.09 8.28
CA GLY A 39 21.78 -39.69 9.49
C GLY A 39 21.61 -40.59 10.72
N LYS A 40 21.24 -41.87 10.57
CA LYS A 40 21.03 -42.77 11.73
C LYS A 40 22.26 -42.89 12.65
N ARG A 41 23.48 -42.90 12.07
CA ARG A 41 24.74 -42.93 12.84
C ARG A 41 25.05 -41.60 13.57
N LYS A 42 24.74 -40.46 12.96
CA LYS A 42 24.91 -39.13 13.60
C LYS A 42 23.94 -38.92 14.76
N LEU A 43 22.75 -39.50 14.67
CA LEU A 43 21.76 -39.47 15.76
C LEU A 43 22.20 -40.30 16.97
N ALA A 44 22.80 -41.48 16.72
CA ALA A 44 23.35 -42.32 17.77
C ALA A 44 24.55 -41.67 18.48
N SER A 45 25.46 -41.03 17.73
CA SER A 45 26.58 -40.31 18.33
C SER A 45 26.12 -39.08 19.12
N ALA A 46 25.09 -38.37 18.64
CA ALA A 46 24.49 -37.25 19.37
C ALA A 46 23.83 -37.70 20.68
N LYS A 47 23.14 -38.84 20.67
CA LYS A 47 22.56 -39.44 21.88
C LYS A 47 23.63 -39.82 22.90
N HIS A 48 24.70 -40.48 22.44
CA HIS A 48 25.79 -40.90 23.31
C HIS A 48 26.56 -39.70 23.91
N PHE A 49 26.72 -38.63 23.14
CA PHE A 49 27.27 -37.36 23.61
C PHE A 49 26.36 -36.67 24.64
N ALA A 50 25.03 -36.68 24.42
CA ALA A 50 24.07 -36.13 25.39
C ALA A 50 24.08 -36.91 26.72
N GLU A 51 24.20 -38.23 26.68
CA GLU A 51 24.35 -39.07 27.88
C GLU A 51 25.64 -38.77 28.64
N GLN A 52 26.77 -38.61 27.94
CA GLN A 52 28.05 -38.20 28.55
C GLN A 52 27.99 -36.80 29.17
N MET A 53 27.32 -35.85 28.51
CA MET A 53 27.11 -34.50 29.03
C MET A 53 26.23 -34.50 30.29
N ASN A 54 25.19 -35.34 30.33
CA ASN A 54 24.30 -35.46 31.49
C ASN A 54 25.04 -36.08 32.71
N GLN A 55 25.89 -37.08 32.47
CA GLN A 55 26.72 -37.68 33.52
C GLN A 55 27.76 -36.70 34.07
N ALA A 56 28.40 -35.92 33.19
CA ALA A 56 29.38 -34.88 33.55
C ALA A 56 28.78 -33.68 34.32
N ALA A 57 27.45 -33.54 34.33
CA ALA A 57 26.73 -32.53 35.12
C ALA A 57 26.41 -32.99 36.55
N SER A 58 26.70 -34.25 36.92
CA SER A 58 26.46 -34.76 38.27
C SER A 58 27.43 -34.17 39.31
N ALA A 59 26.93 -33.93 40.53
CA ALA A 59 27.67 -33.25 41.60
C ALA A 59 28.99 -33.94 41.99
N ASN A 60 29.10 -35.26 41.76
CA ASN A 60 30.25 -36.08 42.14
C ASN A 60 31.40 -36.07 41.11
N GLN A 61 31.26 -35.44 39.94
CA GLN A 61 32.24 -35.50 38.84
C GLN A 61 32.75 -34.12 38.36
N THR A 62 32.51 -33.07 39.15
CA THR A 62 32.75 -31.66 38.79
C THR A 62 34.21 -31.32 38.47
N GLN A 63 35.19 -31.98 39.10
CA GLN A 63 36.62 -31.74 38.86
C GLN A 63 37.19 -32.51 37.65
N THR A 64 36.66 -33.70 37.35
CA THR A 64 37.22 -34.60 36.32
C THR A 64 36.71 -34.31 34.89
N HIS A 65 35.50 -33.76 34.75
CA HIS A 65 34.86 -33.51 33.45
C HIS A 65 34.70 -32.02 33.12
N TRP A 66 35.52 -31.15 33.72
CA TRP A 66 35.54 -29.70 33.50
C TRP A 66 35.52 -29.30 32.01
N HIS A 67 36.21 -30.04 31.15
CA HIS A 67 36.25 -29.78 29.70
C HIS A 67 34.90 -30.00 28.99
N LEU A 68 34.08 -30.95 29.44
CA LEU A 68 32.71 -31.14 28.93
C LEU A 68 31.78 -30.02 29.43
N GLN A 69 31.99 -29.53 30.65
CA GLN A 69 31.19 -28.44 31.22
C GLN A 69 31.36 -27.11 30.47
N GLN A 70 32.52 -26.87 29.86
CA GLN A 70 32.75 -25.71 28.99
C GLN A 70 31.82 -25.69 27.75
N TRP A 71 31.30 -26.84 27.31
CA TRP A 71 30.35 -26.90 26.20
C TRP A 71 28.98 -26.32 26.55
N TRP A 72 28.59 -26.32 27.83
CA TRP A 72 27.35 -25.66 28.25
C TRP A 72 27.40 -24.15 28.03
N ILE A 73 28.59 -23.54 28.15
CA ILE A 73 28.78 -22.12 27.84
C ILE A 73 28.57 -21.87 26.34
N LEU A 74 29.06 -22.76 25.48
CA LEU A 74 28.88 -22.65 24.03
C LEU A 74 27.43 -22.90 23.60
N ILE A 75 26.75 -23.87 24.22
CA ILE A 75 25.33 -24.17 23.96
C ILE A 75 24.45 -23.00 24.41
N ALA A 76 24.67 -22.48 25.62
CA ALA A 76 23.96 -21.30 26.12
C ALA A 76 24.22 -20.08 25.23
N GLY A 77 25.47 -19.86 24.80
CA GLY A 77 25.83 -18.80 23.85
C GLY A 77 25.14 -18.96 22.49
N PHE A 78 25.05 -20.19 21.98
CA PHE A 78 24.33 -20.49 20.73
C PHE A 78 22.84 -20.16 20.83
N PHE A 79 22.16 -20.55 21.92
CA PHE A 79 20.74 -20.21 22.10
C PHE A 79 20.52 -18.71 22.31
N LEU A 80 21.40 -18.05 23.07
CA LEU A 80 21.35 -16.60 23.26
C LEU A 80 21.50 -15.86 21.91
N LEU A 81 22.51 -16.19 21.11
CA LEU A 81 22.75 -15.57 19.81
C LEU A 81 21.67 -15.94 18.78
N SER A 82 21.18 -17.19 18.79
CA SER A 82 20.09 -17.64 17.93
C SER A 82 18.79 -16.89 18.22
N SER A 83 18.53 -16.52 19.47
CA SER A 83 17.36 -15.71 19.83
C SER A 83 17.39 -14.32 19.20
N ILE A 84 18.57 -13.70 19.11
CA ILE A 84 18.77 -12.40 18.45
C ILE A 84 18.55 -12.53 16.94
N LEU A 85 19.03 -13.62 16.33
CA LEU A 85 18.79 -13.90 14.91
C LEU A 85 17.31 -14.12 14.63
N VAL A 86 16.63 -14.97 15.42
CA VAL A 86 15.18 -15.19 15.29
C VAL A 86 14.45 -13.87 15.42
N PHE A 87 14.75 -13.07 16.43
CA PHE A 87 14.13 -11.75 16.61
C PHE A 87 14.40 -10.83 15.42
N ALA A 88 15.62 -10.80 14.86
CA ALA A 88 15.95 -9.99 13.69
C ALA A 88 15.20 -10.44 12.43
N PHE A 89 15.03 -11.74 12.22
CA PHE A 89 14.33 -12.31 11.06
C PHE A 89 12.79 -12.28 11.20
N THR A 90 12.26 -12.22 12.41
CA THR A 90 10.80 -12.18 12.65
C THR A 90 10.27 -10.78 12.91
N ARG A 91 11.12 -9.73 12.93
CA ARG A 91 10.62 -8.36 13.04
C ARG A 91 9.71 -8.06 11.85
N PRO A 92 8.49 -7.55 12.09
CA PRO A 92 7.64 -7.12 11.01
C PRO A 92 8.33 -6.00 10.22
N ILE A 93 8.32 -6.11 8.90
CA ILE A 93 8.81 -5.04 8.03
C ILE A 93 7.78 -3.92 8.05
N ASP A 94 8.23 -2.70 8.35
CA ASP A 94 7.37 -1.52 8.32
C ASP A 94 6.83 -1.31 6.89
N PRO A 95 5.50 -1.30 6.67
CA PRO A 95 4.90 -1.08 5.35
C PRO A 95 5.40 0.18 4.65
N THR A 96 5.72 1.23 5.42
CA THR A 96 6.24 2.50 4.87
C THR A 96 7.62 2.31 4.23
N LYS A 97 8.48 1.46 4.79
CA LYS A 97 9.80 1.16 4.22
C LYS A 97 9.69 0.36 2.92
N VAL A 98 8.73 -0.56 2.84
CA VAL A 98 8.47 -1.33 1.62
C VAL A 98 8.01 -0.39 0.50
N GLU A 99 7.11 0.54 0.83
CA GLU A 99 6.62 1.52 -0.13
C GLU A 99 7.72 2.48 -0.61
N ALA A 100 8.53 3.00 0.31
CA ALA A 100 9.66 3.87 -0.03
C ALA A 100 10.65 3.19 -0.98
N GLU A 101 11.01 1.94 -0.69
CA GLU A 101 11.96 1.16 -1.51
C GLU A 101 11.36 0.80 -2.88
N TYR A 102 10.06 0.51 -2.93
CA TYR A 102 9.35 0.35 -4.20
C TYR A 102 9.44 1.62 -5.04
N LEU A 103 9.13 2.78 -4.46
CA LEU A 103 9.16 4.06 -5.18
C LEU A 103 10.57 4.41 -5.65
N ARG A 104 11.61 4.11 -4.86
CA ARG A 104 13.01 4.31 -5.28
C ARG A 104 13.31 3.62 -6.61
N LYS A 105 12.75 2.44 -6.86
CA LYS A 105 12.96 1.65 -8.09
C LYS A 105 11.95 1.98 -9.19
N ALA A 106 10.67 2.00 -8.85
CA ALA A 106 9.57 2.13 -9.81
C ALA A 106 9.31 3.58 -10.23
N ASP A 107 9.64 4.55 -9.37
CA ASP A 107 9.29 5.96 -9.56
C ASP A 107 10.29 6.91 -8.87
N PRO A 108 11.52 7.01 -9.40
CA PRO A 108 12.58 7.81 -8.77
C PRO A 108 12.24 9.30 -8.71
N GLN A 109 11.37 9.80 -9.59
CA GLN A 109 10.94 11.20 -9.59
C GLN A 109 10.12 11.53 -8.34
N ILE A 110 9.08 10.74 -8.04
CA ILE A 110 8.27 11.00 -6.83
C ILE A 110 9.08 10.72 -5.55
N TYR A 111 9.94 9.70 -5.57
CA TYR A 111 10.84 9.40 -4.46
C TYR A 111 11.76 10.59 -4.14
N ALA A 112 12.36 11.22 -5.16
CA ALA A 112 13.19 12.40 -5.00
C ALA A 112 12.39 13.62 -4.51
N LEU A 113 11.17 13.83 -5.04
CA LEU A 113 10.28 14.91 -4.58
C LEU A 113 9.90 14.78 -3.10
N LEU A 114 9.82 13.56 -2.60
CA LEU A 114 9.54 13.25 -1.20
C LEU A 114 10.80 13.21 -0.32
N ASN A 115 12.00 13.42 -0.88
CA ASN A 115 13.27 13.25 -0.18
C ASN A 115 13.41 11.87 0.49
N GLY A 116 12.80 10.83 -0.09
CA GLY A 116 12.77 9.48 0.47
C GLY A 116 11.78 9.26 1.62
N GLU A 117 10.98 10.26 1.98
CA GLU A 117 9.87 10.11 2.92
C GLU A 117 8.62 9.51 2.24
N VAL A 118 7.70 8.98 3.05
CA VAL A 118 6.40 8.47 2.57
C VAL A 118 5.31 9.21 3.33
N LEU A 119 4.39 9.84 2.59
CA LEU A 119 3.28 10.56 3.19
C LEU A 119 2.22 9.57 3.69
N THR A 120 1.61 9.90 4.82
CA THR A 120 0.48 9.17 5.38
C THR A 120 -0.84 9.78 4.92
N PRO A 121 -1.83 8.96 4.51
CA PRO A 121 -3.15 9.45 4.20
C PRO A 121 -3.81 10.23 5.35
N PRO A 122 -4.59 11.28 5.04
CA PRO A 122 -5.41 11.95 6.05
C PRO A 122 -6.49 10.99 6.57
N PRO A 123 -7.04 11.26 7.77
CA PRO A 123 -8.15 10.46 8.29
C PRO A 123 -9.36 10.50 7.34
N ALA A 124 -10.10 9.41 7.29
CA ALA A 124 -11.33 9.33 6.51
C ALA A 124 -12.35 10.37 7.01
N VAL A 125 -13.09 10.97 6.07
CA VAL A 125 -14.18 11.90 6.37
C VAL A 125 -15.46 11.10 6.61
N ASP A 126 -16.30 11.58 7.54
CA ASP A 126 -17.61 11.01 7.81
C ASP A 126 -18.47 11.00 6.55
N GLU A 127 -19.06 9.83 6.23
CA GLU A 127 -19.88 9.63 5.04
C GLU A 127 -21.10 10.55 5.01
N SER A 128 -21.66 10.88 6.18
CA SER A 128 -22.80 11.81 6.28
C SER A 128 -22.49 13.21 5.76
N LEU A 129 -21.24 13.68 5.90
CA LEU A 129 -20.82 14.96 5.38
C LEU A 129 -20.69 14.94 3.85
N ILE A 130 -20.29 13.80 3.29
CA ILE A 130 -20.19 13.61 1.85
C ILE A 130 -21.59 13.52 1.25
N ASP A 131 -22.49 12.75 1.85
CA ASP A 131 -23.88 12.63 1.40
C ASP A 131 -24.60 13.98 1.43
N ALA A 132 -24.42 14.76 2.49
CA ALA A 132 -24.94 16.13 2.58
C ALA A 132 -24.39 17.04 1.46
N ALA A 133 -23.11 16.89 1.12
CA ALA A 133 -22.48 17.67 0.05
C ALA A 133 -22.99 17.27 -1.35
N ILE A 134 -23.28 15.98 -1.58
CA ILE A 134 -23.89 15.49 -2.82
C ILE A 134 -25.29 16.09 -2.98
N VAL A 135 -26.11 16.05 -1.94
CA VAL A 135 -27.46 16.67 -1.96
C VAL A 135 -27.35 18.18 -2.24
N GLN A 136 -26.42 18.88 -1.59
CA GLN A 136 -26.22 20.30 -1.82
C GLN A 136 -25.78 20.61 -3.27
N ALA A 137 -24.90 19.79 -3.84
CA ALA A 137 -24.47 19.94 -5.24
C ALA A 137 -25.65 19.77 -6.22
N GLN A 138 -26.54 18.80 -5.97
CA GLN A 138 -27.74 18.59 -6.80
C GLN A 138 -28.74 19.76 -6.71
N ILE A 139 -28.87 20.39 -5.54
CA ILE A 139 -29.71 21.59 -5.38
C ILE A 139 -29.13 22.74 -6.22
N LEU A 140 -27.83 23.00 -6.12
CA LEU A 140 -27.13 24.01 -6.91
C LEU A 140 -27.25 23.75 -8.42
N GLU A 141 -27.23 22.47 -8.82
CA GLU A 141 -27.46 22.04 -10.20
C GLU A 141 -28.82 22.45 -10.76
N ARG A 142 -29.87 22.27 -9.96
CA ARG A 142 -31.24 22.60 -10.34
C ARG A 142 -31.48 24.10 -10.40
N GLU A 143 -30.86 24.86 -9.50
CA GLU A 143 -30.97 26.32 -9.46
C GLU A 143 -30.23 26.98 -10.64
N ASN A 144 -29.13 26.39 -11.09
CA ASN A 144 -28.30 26.91 -12.18
C ASN A 144 -28.01 25.80 -13.21
N PRO A 145 -28.98 25.44 -14.08
CA PRO A 145 -28.78 24.41 -15.09
C PRO A 145 -27.82 24.91 -16.18
N VAL A 146 -26.70 24.21 -16.36
CA VAL A 146 -25.74 24.45 -17.45
C VAL A 146 -25.70 23.20 -18.34
N PRO A 147 -25.66 23.32 -19.68
CA PRO A 147 -25.94 22.18 -20.57
C PRO A 147 -24.88 21.07 -20.61
N ASN A 148 -23.73 21.18 -19.94
CA ASN A 148 -22.57 20.33 -20.25
C ASN A 148 -21.75 19.82 -19.06
N HIS A 149 -22.23 19.99 -17.83
CA HIS A 149 -21.51 19.59 -16.62
C HIS A 149 -22.39 18.73 -15.73
N GLN A 150 -22.06 17.45 -15.63
CA GLN A 150 -22.65 16.52 -14.68
C GLN A 150 -21.51 15.90 -13.88
N PHE A 151 -21.56 16.06 -12.56
CA PHE A 151 -20.89 15.13 -11.66
C PHE A 151 -21.38 13.70 -11.97
N PRO A 152 -20.70 12.66 -11.47
CA PRO A 152 -21.26 11.33 -11.45
C PRO A 152 -22.61 11.35 -10.72
N SER A 153 -23.70 11.55 -11.48
CA SER A 153 -25.05 11.55 -10.96
C SER A 153 -25.36 10.10 -10.62
N VAL A 154 -25.50 9.81 -9.34
CA VAL A 154 -26.16 8.58 -8.91
C VAL A 154 -27.59 8.67 -9.46
N ASN A 155 -27.89 7.85 -10.47
CA ASN A 155 -29.21 7.80 -11.12
C ASN A 155 -30.30 7.55 -10.06
N PRO A 156 -31.30 8.43 -9.89
CA PRO A 156 -32.44 8.19 -9.00
C PRO A 156 -33.53 7.31 -9.64
N SER A 157 -33.27 6.68 -10.79
CA SER A 157 -34.32 6.05 -11.60
C SER A 157 -34.71 4.66 -11.08
N ALA A 158 -35.48 4.68 -9.99
CA ALA A 158 -36.56 3.74 -9.68
C ALA A 158 -37.44 4.40 -8.59
N ILE A 159 -38.15 5.47 -8.95
CA ILE A 159 -39.22 6.02 -8.10
C ILE A 159 -40.52 5.41 -8.61
N ASP A 160 -40.88 4.27 -8.02
CA ASP A 160 -42.29 3.89 -7.93
C ASP A 160 -42.91 4.83 -6.88
N ASN A 161 -43.79 5.71 -7.34
CA ASN A 161 -44.63 6.54 -6.49
C ASN A 161 -45.54 5.62 -5.67
N GLU A 162 -45.29 5.44 -4.38
CA GLU A 162 -46.30 5.41 -3.31
C GLU A 162 -45.62 5.52 -1.93
N GLY A 163 -46.13 6.40 -1.07
CA GLY A 163 -45.84 6.39 0.36
C GLY A 163 -44.89 7.48 0.86
N ILE A 164 -45.44 8.46 1.58
CA ILE A 164 -44.70 9.38 2.45
C ILE A 164 -44.14 8.55 3.61
N GLY A 165 -42.91 8.04 3.47
CA GLY A 165 -42.19 7.28 4.49
C GLY A 165 -40.76 7.04 4.03
N ASP A 166 -39.79 7.56 4.79
CA ASP A 166 -38.34 7.42 4.58
C ASP A 166 -37.79 7.88 3.22
N GLN A 167 -37.65 9.20 3.05
CA GLN A 167 -36.78 9.82 2.04
C GLN A 167 -35.27 9.65 2.36
N ARG A 168 -34.85 8.46 2.78
CA ARG A 168 -33.45 8.05 2.64
C ARG A 168 -33.32 7.44 1.25
N SER A 169 -33.31 8.30 0.24
CA SER A 169 -32.88 7.91 -1.10
C SER A 169 -31.55 7.18 -0.98
N SER A 170 -31.59 5.86 -1.18
CA SER A 170 -30.42 5.00 -1.16
C SER A 170 -29.51 5.42 -2.31
N PHE A 171 -28.64 6.39 -2.04
CA PHE A 171 -27.47 6.58 -2.87
C PHE A 171 -26.70 5.25 -2.80
N ASP A 172 -26.38 4.61 -3.94
CA ASP A 172 -25.51 3.42 -3.98
C ASP A 172 -24.05 3.82 -3.65
N THR A 173 -23.87 4.54 -2.54
CA THR A 173 -22.60 4.91 -1.92
C THR A 173 -21.93 3.70 -1.28
N ALA A 174 -22.71 2.65 -1.01
CA ALA A 174 -22.24 1.37 -0.49
C ALA A 174 -21.15 0.74 -1.37
N MET A 175 -21.17 0.99 -2.68
CA MET A 175 -20.16 0.48 -3.62
C MET A 175 -19.03 1.46 -3.94
N VAL A 176 -18.98 2.62 -3.29
CA VAL A 176 -17.92 3.62 -3.46
C VAL A 176 -16.79 3.36 -2.48
N ASP A 177 -15.58 3.08 -2.99
CA ASP A 177 -14.41 2.83 -2.15
C ASP A 177 -13.70 4.16 -1.82
N ARG A 178 -13.84 4.61 -0.57
CA ARG A 178 -13.25 5.85 -0.04
C ARG A 178 -11.94 5.62 0.70
N LYS A 179 -11.26 4.51 0.42
CA LYS A 179 -10.04 4.10 1.11
C LYS A 179 -8.82 4.20 0.21
N TRP A 180 -7.66 4.31 0.85
CA TRP A 180 -6.37 4.45 0.20
C TRP A 180 -5.64 3.12 -0.03
N ASP A 181 -6.16 2.01 0.51
CA ASP A 181 -5.50 0.69 0.53
C ASP A 181 -5.43 0.02 -0.85
N LYS A 182 -6.30 0.42 -1.77
CA LYS A 182 -6.28 -0.04 -3.17
C LYS A 182 -5.69 0.97 -4.15
N MET A 183 -5.02 2.01 -3.63
CA MET A 183 -4.26 2.94 -4.47
C MET A 183 -2.83 2.49 -4.62
N HIS A 184 -2.38 2.39 -5.88
CA HIS A 184 -1.02 2.03 -6.21
C HIS A 184 -0.02 3.06 -5.63
N PRO A 185 1.13 2.65 -5.05
CA PRO A 185 2.07 3.56 -4.40
C PRO A 185 2.46 4.79 -5.21
N SER A 186 2.79 4.61 -6.50
CA SER A 186 3.18 5.73 -7.38
C SER A 186 2.06 6.77 -7.54
N TYR A 187 0.80 6.35 -7.55
CA TYR A 187 -0.33 7.27 -7.62
C TYR A 187 -0.65 7.86 -6.25
N LYS A 188 -0.74 7.00 -5.22
CA LYS A 188 -1.02 7.36 -3.84
C LYS A 188 -0.13 8.49 -3.35
N GLN A 189 1.19 8.35 -3.52
CA GLN A 189 2.14 9.36 -3.04
C GLN A 189 2.08 10.67 -3.82
N ARG A 190 1.80 10.63 -5.14
CA ARG A 190 1.53 11.85 -5.90
C ARG A 190 0.30 12.58 -5.38
N LEU A 191 -0.79 11.85 -5.18
CA LEU A 191 -2.03 12.44 -4.67
C LEU A 191 -1.86 13.03 -3.26
N LEU A 192 -1.10 12.35 -2.38
CA LEU A 192 -0.78 12.88 -1.05
C LEU A 192 0.10 14.14 -1.12
N MET A 193 1.02 14.22 -2.08
CA MET A 193 1.78 15.44 -2.34
C MET A 193 0.86 16.59 -2.79
N VAL A 194 -0.12 16.30 -3.65
CA VAL A 194 -1.13 17.30 -4.05
C VAL A 194 -1.92 17.79 -2.84
N PHE A 195 -2.38 16.88 -1.97
CA PHE A 195 -3.10 17.23 -0.74
C PHE A 195 -2.26 18.14 0.16
N LYS A 196 -0.97 17.81 0.33
CA LYS A 196 -0.03 18.61 1.10
C LYS A 196 0.12 20.01 0.53
N ILE A 197 0.40 20.13 -0.78
CA ILE A 197 0.59 21.41 -1.45
C ILE A 197 -0.68 22.27 -1.40
N MET A 198 -1.85 21.67 -1.67
CA MET A 198 -3.14 22.36 -1.63
C MET A 198 -3.45 22.91 -0.24
N LYS A 199 -3.16 22.15 0.81
CA LYS A 199 -3.34 22.60 2.19
C LYS A 199 -2.34 23.70 2.55
N GLU A 200 -1.04 23.47 2.35
CA GLU A 200 0.03 24.34 2.82
C GLU A 200 0.14 25.66 2.03
N ARG A 201 -0.09 25.63 0.71
CA ARG A 201 0.08 26.81 -0.15
C ARG A 201 -1.21 27.53 -0.49
N HIS A 202 -2.32 26.82 -0.48
CA HIS A 202 -3.60 27.37 -0.95
C HIS A 202 -4.70 27.36 0.11
N GLY A 203 -4.48 26.73 1.27
CA GLY A 203 -5.47 26.66 2.35
C GLY A 203 -6.68 25.78 2.01
N TYR A 204 -6.56 24.90 1.02
CA TYR A 204 -7.64 23.97 0.65
C TYR A 204 -7.41 22.61 1.32
N GLU A 205 -8.27 22.29 2.29
CA GLU A 205 -8.37 20.93 2.81
C GLU A 205 -9.06 20.04 1.78
N MET A 206 -8.45 18.91 1.44
CA MET A 206 -8.95 18.00 0.43
C MET A 206 -9.56 16.74 1.05
N VAL A 207 -10.55 16.18 0.35
CA VAL A 207 -11.30 14.99 0.74
C VAL A 207 -11.31 14.00 -0.41
N LEU A 208 -11.01 12.74 -0.11
CA LEU A 208 -11.15 11.64 -1.08
C LEU A 208 -12.63 11.25 -1.20
N LEU A 209 -13.19 11.37 -2.41
CA LEU A 209 -14.57 10.95 -2.70
C LEU A 209 -14.64 9.52 -3.22
N GLU A 210 -13.70 9.12 -4.07
CA GLU A 210 -13.59 7.76 -4.58
C GLU A 210 -12.15 7.47 -4.98
N GLY A 211 -11.57 6.36 -4.50
CA GLY A 211 -10.28 5.86 -4.92
C GLY A 211 -10.43 4.71 -5.91
N TYR A 212 -10.70 3.52 -5.37
CA TYR A 212 -10.90 2.33 -6.19
C TYR A 212 -12.34 2.20 -6.69
N ARG A 213 -12.49 1.74 -7.94
CA ARG A 213 -13.79 1.42 -8.52
C ARG A 213 -13.77 -0.01 -9.05
N SER A 214 -14.73 -0.83 -8.63
CA SER A 214 -14.78 -2.22 -9.10
C SER A 214 -15.23 -2.29 -10.57
N PRO A 215 -14.81 -3.32 -11.33
CA PRO A 215 -15.31 -3.57 -12.68
C PRO A 215 -16.83 -3.69 -12.78
N GLU A 216 -17.47 -4.25 -11.77
CA GLU A 216 -18.92 -4.40 -11.68
C GLU A 216 -19.59 -3.03 -11.54
N ARG A 217 -19.07 -2.17 -10.66
CA ARG A 217 -19.55 -0.79 -10.53
C ARG A 217 -19.34 0.00 -11.82
N GLN A 218 -18.17 -0.11 -12.43
CA GLN A 218 -17.87 0.55 -13.71
C GLN A 218 -18.84 0.10 -14.81
N THR A 219 -19.18 -1.19 -14.86
CA THR A 219 -20.17 -1.73 -15.81
C THR A 219 -21.54 -1.08 -15.60
N ARG A 220 -21.99 -0.93 -14.35
CA ARG A 220 -23.26 -0.24 -14.06
C ARG A 220 -23.23 1.24 -14.48
N LEU A 221 -22.14 1.95 -14.17
CA LEU A 221 -21.99 3.35 -14.54
C LEU A 221 -21.92 3.58 -16.05
N SER A 222 -21.34 2.65 -16.80
CA SER A 222 -21.23 2.76 -18.26
C SER A 222 -22.59 2.73 -19.00
N GLY A 223 -23.68 2.43 -18.29
CA GLY A 223 -25.05 2.60 -18.79
C GLY A 223 -25.47 4.07 -18.94
N ASN A 224 -24.77 5.01 -18.31
CA ASN A 224 -24.99 6.45 -18.46
C ASN A 224 -23.76 7.13 -19.07
N THR A 225 -23.87 7.53 -20.35
CA THR A 225 -22.76 8.16 -21.10
C THR A 225 -22.39 9.54 -20.60
N ALA A 226 -23.27 10.20 -19.85
CA ALA A 226 -22.96 11.48 -19.23
C ALA A 226 -22.07 11.34 -17.98
N THR A 227 -22.10 10.18 -17.32
CA THR A 227 -21.24 9.87 -16.17
C THR A 227 -19.88 9.33 -16.56
N THR A 228 -19.82 8.43 -17.54
CA THR A 228 -18.55 7.83 -17.98
C THR A 228 -18.67 7.27 -19.38
N LEU A 229 -17.62 7.44 -20.18
CA LEU A 229 -17.45 6.76 -21.48
C LEU A 229 -16.64 5.47 -21.37
N ALA A 230 -16.03 5.21 -20.21
CA ALA A 230 -15.21 4.04 -19.96
C ALA A 230 -16.06 2.81 -19.58
N LYS A 231 -15.76 1.67 -20.20
CA LYS A 231 -16.24 0.34 -19.77
C LYS A 231 -15.33 -0.25 -18.70
N ALA A 232 -15.67 -1.45 -18.23
CA ALA A 232 -14.81 -2.22 -17.33
C ALA A 232 -13.39 -2.37 -17.90
N TYR A 233 -12.39 -2.15 -17.03
CA TYR A 233 -10.95 -2.15 -17.28
C TYR A 233 -10.47 -1.04 -18.21
N GLN A 234 -11.29 -0.01 -18.46
CA GLN A 234 -10.89 1.17 -19.23
C GLN A 234 -10.66 2.41 -18.35
N SER A 235 -11.21 2.42 -17.13
CA SER A 235 -11.02 3.48 -16.13
C SER A 235 -9.80 3.20 -15.24
N TYR A 236 -8.99 4.22 -14.96
CA TYR A 236 -7.80 4.10 -14.11
C TYR A 236 -8.13 3.82 -12.62
N HIS A 237 -9.36 4.09 -12.17
CA HIS A 237 -9.81 3.73 -10.81
C HIS A 237 -9.71 2.22 -10.56
N GLN A 238 -9.89 1.41 -11.60
CA GLN A 238 -9.86 -0.05 -11.52
C GLN A 238 -8.43 -0.59 -11.36
N PHE A 239 -7.43 0.25 -11.63
CA PHE A 239 -6.01 -0.05 -11.52
C PHE A 239 -5.37 0.58 -10.27
N GLY A 240 -6.16 1.27 -9.43
CA GLY A 240 -5.62 2.02 -8.28
C GLY A 240 -4.81 3.25 -8.70
N LEU A 241 -5.06 3.78 -9.89
CA LEU A 241 -4.28 4.85 -10.52
C LEU A 241 -5.11 6.13 -10.77
N ALA A 242 -6.29 6.23 -10.20
CA ALA A 242 -7.11 7.44 -10.24
C ALA A 242 -7.87 7.65 -8.93
N ALA A 243 -8.34 8.87 -8.72
CA ALA A 243 -9.19 9.24 -7.62
C ALA A 243 -10.01 10.47 -7.97
N ASP A 244 -11.17 10.55 -7.33
CA ASP A 244 -12.07 11.70 -7.37
C ASP A 244 -11.99 12.38 -5.99
N VAL A 245 -11.86 13.70 -5.99
CA VAL A 245 -11.65 14.49 -4.76
C VAL A 245 -12.57 15.72 -4.70
N ALA A 246 -12.75 16.21 -3.49
CA ALA A 246 -13.44 17.45 -3.18
C ALA A 246 -12.71 18.24 -2.10
N PHE A 247 -13.30 19.35 -1.68
CA PHE A 247 -12.73 20.22 -0.66
C PHE A 247 -13.56 20.21 0.62
N LYS A 248 -12.91 20.52 1.73
CA LYS A 248 -13.56 20.76 3.02
C LYS A 248 -13.38 22.22 3.42
N ARG A 249 -14.48 22.86 3.83
CA ARG A 249 -14.52 24.23 4.35
C ARG A 249 -15.47 24.28 5.54
N ASP A 250 -15.00 24.82 6.66
CA ASP A 250 -15.79 24.99 7.89
C ASP A 250 -16.51 23.70 8.35
N GLY A 251 -15.80 22.57 8.28
CA GLY A 251 -16.35 21.27 8.66
C GLY A 251 -17.25 20.60 7.62
N LYS A 252 -17.60 21.28 6.52
CA LYS A 252 -18.48 20.77 5.47
C LYS A 252 -17.69 20.38 4.22
N VAL A 253 -18.12 19.33 3.54
CA VAL A 253 -17.59 18.97 2.22
C VAL A 253 -18.28 19.85 1.17
N VAL A 254 -17.52 20.37 0.22
CA VAL A 254 -18.01 21.17 -0.92
C VAL A 254 -17.50 20.53 -2.20
N ILE A 255 -18.44 20.02 -3.01
CA ILE A 255 -18.16 19.23 -4.21
C ILE A 255 -18.40 20.05 -5.48
N SER A 256 -19.47 20.86 -5.52
CA SER A 256 -19.85 21.53 -6.77
C SER A 256 -18.92 22.71 -7.08
N GLU A 257 -18.40 22.72 -8.30
CA GLU A 257 -17.77 23.86 -8.97
C GLU A 257 -18.73 25.04 -9.20
N ARG A 258 -20.04 24.86 -9.00
CA ARG A 258 -20.97 26.01 -8.94
C ARG A 258 -20.72 26.89 -7.72
N ASP A 259 -20.12 26.35 -6.66
CA ASP A 259 -19.59 27.17 -5.58
C ASP A 259 -18.29 27.86 -6.08
N PRO A 260 -18.23 29.21 -6.13
CA PRO A 260 -17.08 29.92 -6.69
C PRO A 260 -15.76 29.64 -5.96
N TRP A 261 -15.80 29.34 -4.67
CA TRP A 261 -14.62 28.98 -3.89
C TRP A 261 -14.16 27.56 -4.22
N ALA A 262 -15.08 26.61 -4.39
CA ALA A 262 -14.74 25.26 -4.82
C ALA A 262 -14.20 25.25 -6.25
N TRP A 263 -14.78 26.05 -7.15
CA TRP A 263 -14.25 26.23 -8.50
C TRP A 263 -12.81 26.70 -8.51
N LYS A 264 -12.50 27.73 -7.72
CA LYS A 264 -11.12 28.21 -7.57
C LYS A 264 -10.20 27.11 -7.03
N GLY A 265 -10.70 26.31 -6.09
CA GLY A 265 -10.02 25.13 -5.58
C GLY A 265 -9.69 24.12 -6.67
N TYR A 266 -10.64 23.80 -7.55
CA TYR A 266 -10.42 22.86 -8.66
C TYR A 266 -9.43 23.37 -9.69
N GLN A 267 -9.43 24.67 -9.98
CA GLN A 267 -8.42 25.27 -10.87
C GLN A 267 -7.00 25.14 -10.30
N LEU A 268 -6.83 25.40 -8.99
CA LEU A 268 -5.55 25.23 -8.31
C LEU A 268 -5.14 23.76 -8.23
N TYR A 269 -6.09 22.89 -7.88
CA TYR A 269 -5.91 21.44 -7.82
C TYR A 269 -5.37 20.89 -9.15
N GLY A 270 -5.97 21.29 -10.28
CA GLY A 270 -5.52 20.86 -11.60
C GLY A 270 -4.05 21.20 -11.87
N VAL A 271 -3.65 22.45 -11.60
CA VAL A 271 -2.26 22.91 -11.77
C VAL A 271 -1.30 22.13 -10.85
N VAL A 272 -1.67 21.92 -9.59
CA VAL A 272 -0.85 21.18 -8.63
C VAL A 272 -0.73 19.71 -9.02
N ALA A 273 -1.83 19.07 -9.43
CA ALA A 273 -1.83 17.69 -9.89
C ALA A 273 -0.94 17.50 -11.13
N GLU A 274 -1.04 18.39 -12.12
CA GLU A 274 -0.17 18.39 -13.30
C GLU A 274 1.32 18.55 -12.91
N SER A 275 1.62 19.39 -11.92
CA SER A 275 3.01 19.62 -11.47
C SER A 275 3.70 18.40 -10.88
N VAL A 276 2.95 17.40 -10.40
CA VAL A 276 3.48 16.13 -9.88
C VAL A 276 3.31 14.97 -10.87
N GLY A 277 2.97 15.28 -12.13
CA GLY A 277 2.87 14.31 -13.23
C GLY A 277 1.56 13.54 -13.29
N LEU A 278 0.48 14.05 -12.67
CA LEU A 278 -0.87 13.51 -12.85
C LEU A 278 -1.55 14.18 -14.05
N THR A 279 -2.48 13.46 -14.67
CA THR A 279 -3.43 14.03 -15.63
C THR A 279 -4.67 14.48 -14.88
N TRP A 280 -5.11 15.71 -15.11
CA TRP A 280 -6.31 16.27 -14.50
C TRP A 280 -7.52 16.17 -15.43
N GLY A 281 -8.65 15.69 -14.91
CA GLY A 281 -9.90 15.52 -15.67
C GLY A 281 -10.53 16.83 -16.14
N GLY A 282 -10.18 17.96 -15.52
CA GLY A 282 -10.59 19.29 -15.99
C GLY A 282 -9.99 19.72 -17.33
N ARG A 283 -8.98 19.00 -17.85
CA ARG A 283 -8.42 19.21 -19.20
C ARG A 283 -9.10 18.41 -20.31
N TRP A 284 -9.98 17.47 -19.95
CA TRP A 284 -10.61 16.61 -20.94
C TRP A 284 -11.57 17.39 -21.84
N THR A 285 -11.63 17.03 -23.12
CA THR A 285 -12.38 17.81 -24.12
C THR A 285 -13.85 17.46 -24.24
N ARG A 286 -14.26 16.29 -23.73
CA ARG A 286 -15.63 15.76 -23.91
C ARG A 286 -16.44 15.77 -22.62
N ILE A 287 -15.83 15.38 -21.51
CA ILE A 287 -16.44 15.37 -20.18
C ILE A 287 -15.42 16.05 -19.28
N HIS A 288 -15.79 17.13 -18.61
CA HIS A 288 -14.91 17.78 -17.65
C HIS A 288 -15.19 17.18 -16.29
N ASP A 289 -14.18 16.51 -15.72
CA ASP A 289 -14.25 16.00 -14.36
C ASP A 289 -13.21 16.70 -13.50
N TYR A 290 -13.64 17.76 -12.80
CA TYR A 290 -12.74 18.64 -12.07
C TYR A 290 -12.17 18.03 -10.80
N GLY A 291 -12.89 17.06 -10.20
CA GLY A 291 -12.41 16.31 -9.04
C GLY A 291 -11.45 15.18 -9.41
N HIS A 292 -11.39 14.80 -10.69
CA HIS A 292 -10.65 13.63 -11.12
C HIS A 292 -9.17 13.90 -11.41
N THR A 293 -8.31 13.02 -10.94
CA THR A 293 -6.96 12.85 -11.46
C THR A 293 -6.64 11.39 -11.75
N GLU A 294 -5.81 11.17 -12.77
CA GLU A 294 -5.29 9.84 -13.13
C GLU A 294 -3.76 9.88 -13.34
N PHE A 295 -3.07 8.82 -12.94
CA PHE A 295 -1.68 8.58 -13.32
C PHE A 295 -1.61 7.66 -14.53
N ARG A 296 -1.14 8.21 -15.65
CA ARG A 296 -0.91 7.46 -16.89
C ARG A 296 0.42 6.73 -16.82
N MET A 297 0.43 5.65 -16.04
CA MET A 297 1.61 4.80 -15.86
C MET A 297 2.17 4.35 -17.22
N PRO A 298 3.46 4.63 -17.51
CA PRO A 298 4.09 4.21 -18.76
C PRO A 298 4.02 2.69 -18.97
N GLY A 299 3.69 2.27 -20.19
CA GLY A 299 3.64 0.84 -20.55
C GLY A 299 2.44 0.06 -19.99
N LEU A 300 1.52 0.70 -19.27
CA LEU A 300 0.34 0.01 -18.74
C LEU A 300 -0.58 -0.51 -19.86
N ARG A 301 -0.83 -1.81 -19.87
CA ARG A 301 -1.88 -2.43 -20.68
C ARG A 301 -3.17 -2.45 -19.88
N LYS A 302 -4.22 -1.77 -20.36
CA LYS A 302 -5.52 -1.71 -19.68
C LYS A 302 -6.30 -3.02 -19.86
N ASN A 303 -6.00 -4.02 -19.03
CA ASN A 303 -6.67 -5.32 -19.02
C ASN A 303 -6.86 -5.82 -17.57
N ARG A 304 -7.60 -6.92 -17.41
CA ARG A 304 -7.92 -7.52 -16.10
C ARG A 304 -6.66 -7.92 -15.32
N GLU A 305 -5.72 -8.59 -15.98
CA GLU A 305 -4.47 -9.05 -15.36
C GLU A 305 -3.66 -7.89 -14.76
N SER A 306 -3.52 -6.78 -15.51
CA SER A 306 -2.80 -5.60 -15.02
C SER A 306 -3.53 -4.92 -13.86
N ALA A 307 -4.87 -4.91 -13.88
CA ALA A 307 -5.67 -4.39 -12.77
C ALA A 307 -5.46 -5.24 -11.50
N GLU A 308 -5.61 -6.57 -11.60
CA GLU A 308 -5.40 -7.50 -10.48
C GLU A 308 -3.99 -7.37 -9.91
N ARG A 309 -2.96 -7.29 -10.77
CA ARG A 309 -1.57 -7.09 -10.35
C ARG A 309 -1.37 -5.77 -9.59
N LEU A 310 -1.82 -4.64 -10.15
CA LEU A 310 -1.60 -3.33 -9.53
C LEU A 310 -2.38 -3.15 -8.22
N ILE A 311 -3.57 -3.73 -8.11
CA ILE A 311 -4.33 -3.74 -6.85
C ILE A 311 -3.64 -4.64 -5.81
N ALA A 312 -3.06 -5.76 -6.21
CA ALA A 312 -2.28 -6.60 -5.31
C ALA A 312 -1.02 -5.84 -4.80
N GLU A 313 -0.30 -5.14 -5.69
CA GLU A 313 0.81 -4.25 -5.33
C GLU A 313 0.37 -3.14 -4.35
N ALA A 314 -0.77 -2.49 -4.58
CA ALA A 314 -1.33 -1.49 -3.67
C ALA A 314 -1.55 -2.02 -2.25
N GLN A 315 -1.99 -3.27 -2.13
CA GLN A 315 -2.22 -3.95 -0.86
C GLN A 315 -0.96 -4.59 -0.26
N GLY A 316 0.23 -4.29 -0.80
CA GLY A 316 1.51 -4.86 -0.38
C GLY A 316 1.72 -6.32 -0.80
N LYS A 317 0.75 -6.94 -1.47
CA LYS A 317 0.80 -8.31 -2.00
C LYS A 317 1.37 -8.28 -3.42
N GLY A 318 2.68 -8.14 -3.56
CA GLY A 318 3.30 -8.15 -4.89
C GLY A 318 4.50 -7.22 -5.03
N LEU A 319 4.62 -6.23 -4.15
CA LEU A 319 5.81 -5.36 -4.04
C LEU A 319 7.08 -6.19 -3.79
N MET A 320 6.95 -7.34 -3.12
CA MET A 320 8.05 -8.29 -2.86
C MET A 320 8.26 -9.32 -3.99
N ALA A 321 7.22 -9.68 -4.76
CA ALA A 321 7.28 -10.74 -5.76
C ALA A 321 7.91 -10.26 -7.08
N ASN A 322 7.66 -8.99 -7.47
CA ASN A 322 8.21 -8.40 -8.69
C ASN A 322 9.67 -7.89 -8.52
N ASN A 323 10.29 -8.14 -7.36
CA ASN A 323 11.72 -7.93 -7.15
C ASN A 323 12.59 -9.10 -7.63
N ILE A 324 12.01 -10.13 -8.25
CA ILE A 324 12.74 -11.33 -8.69
C ILE A 324 13.08 -11.31 -10.19
N ASP A 325 12.43 -10.49 -11.03
CA ASP A 325 12.75 -10.41 -12.47
C ASP A 325 12.99 -8.97 -12.91
N VAL A 326 14.22 -8.49 -12.70
CA VAL A 326 14.83 -7.50 -13.61
C VAL A 326 16.30 -7.91 -13.79
N ASN A 327 16.52 -8.64 -14.89
CA ASN A 327 17.76 -9.18 -15.47
C ASN A 327 18.30 -10.49 -14.90
#